data_AF-A0A062V5D8-F1
#
_entry.id   AF-A0A062V5D8-F1
#
_cell.length_a   1.000
_cell.length_b   1.000
_cell.length_c   1.000
_cell.angle_alpha   90.00
_cell.angle_beta   90.00
_cell.angle_gamma   90.00
#
_symmetry.space_group_name_H-M   'P 1'
#
loop_
_entity.id
_entity.type
_entity.pdbx_description
1 polymer ?
#
loop_
_entity_poly.entity_id
_entity_poly.type
_entity_poly.pdbx_seq_one_letter_code
_entity_poly.pdbx_strand_id
1 'polypeptide(L)'
;MRKIVLISILVALFAAISAQQALADAPANPQCWGVVTSQLAKEGGVGEHASNQEEPRAGLGNIARLFGFDHVSDLGSFLATVDGVDATQCP
;
A
#
# COMPACT_ATOMS: atom_id res chain seq x y z
N MET A 1 -18.31 6.46 -44.68
CA MET A 1 -19.12 5.54 -43.83
C MET A 1 -18.28 4.44 -43.18
N ARG A 2 -17.58 3.59 -43.94
CA ARG A 2 -16.72 2.50 -43.39
C ARG A 2 -15.65 2.93 -42.37
N LYS A 3 -14.97 4.06 -42.60
CA LYS A 3 -13.95 4.61 -41.70
C LYS A 3 -14.52 5.17 -40.39
N ILE A 4 -15.73 5.74 -40.44
CA ILE A 4 -16.41 6.32 -39.28
C ILE A 4 -16.85 5.19 -38.34
N VAL A 5 -17.40 4.10 -38.89
CA VAL A 5 -17.80 2.91 -38.12
C VAL A 5 -16.60 2.26 -37.41
N LEU A 6 -15.44 2.16 -38.07
CA LEU A 6 -14.23 1.61 -37.45
C LEU A 6 -13.70 2.46 -36.29
N ILE A 7 -13.74 3.79 -36.43
CA ILE A 7 -13.32 4.71 -35.37
C ILE A 7 -14.27 4.59 -34.17
N SER A 8 -15.58 4.50 -34.41
CA SER A 8 -16.57 4.32 -33.34
C SER A 8 -16.37 3.01 -32.57
N ILE A 9 -16.03 1.91 -33.26
CA ILE A 9 -15.73 0.62 -32.63
C ILE A 9 -14.45 0.71 -31.79
N LEU A 10 -13.40 1.34 -32.30
CA LEU A 10 -12.14 1.53 -31.57
C LEU A 10 -12.30 2.38 -30.30
N VAL A 11 -13.10 3.46 -30.36
CA VAL A 11 -13.40 4.29 -29.19
C VAL A 11 -14.20 3.52 -28.14
N ALA A 12 -15.18 2.71 -28.57
CA ALA A 12 -15.95 1.87 -27.66
C ALA A 12 -15.09 0.79 -26.97
N LEU A 13 -14.16 0.18 -27.71
CA LEU A 13 -13.20 -0.78 -27.15
C LEU A 13 -12.23 -0.13 -26.17
N PHE A 14 -11.75 1.07 -26.47
CA PHE A 14 -10.85 1.80 -25.57
C PHE A 14 -11.56 2.20 -24.27
N ALA A 15 -12.82 2.65 -24.35
CA ALA A 15 -13.63 2.98 -23.18
C ALA A 15 -13.95 1.75 -22.30
N ALA A 16 -14.17 0.58 -22.92
CA ALA A 16 -14.44 -0.66 -22.20
C ALA A 16 -13.24 -1.16 -21.39
N ILE A 17 -12.01 -0.94 -21.88
CA ILE A 17 -10.78 -1.37 -21.20
C ILE A 17 -10.48 -0.47 -19.99
N SER A 18 -10.78 0.83 -20.06
CA SER A 18 -10.54 1.77 -18.96
C SER A 18 -11.48 1.63 -17.76
N ALA A 19 -12.60 0.92 -17.88
CA ALA A 19 -13.61 0.81 -16.81
C ALA A 19 -13.31 -0.28 -15.77
N GLN A 20 -12.34 -1.18 -16.02
CA GLN A 20 -12.10 -2.35 -15.18
C GLN A 20 -11.17 -2.12 -13.98
N GLN A 21 -10.55 -0.95 -13.84
CA GLN A 21 -9.57 -0.70 -12.76
C GLN A 21 -10.18 -0.17 -11.45
N ALA A 22 -11.49 0.06 -11.38
CA ALA A 22 -12.13 0.75 -10.25
C ALA A 22 -13.05 -0.14 -9.38
N LEU A 23 -13.05 -1.47 -9.57
CA LEU A 23 -13.98 -2.39 -8.88
C LEU A 23 -13.28 -3.54 -8.13
N ALA A 24 -12.03 -3.37 -7.73
CA ALA A 24 -11.44 -4.26 -6.73
C ALA A 24 -11.94 -3.80 -5.35
N ASP A 25 -12.76 -4.63 -4.69
CA ASP A 25 -13.16 -4.41 -3.29
C ASP A 25 -11.89 -4.28 -2.43
N ALA A 26 -11.85 -3.29 -1.54
CA ALA A 26 -10.78 -3.18 -0.58
C ALA A 26 -10.71 -4.51 0.22
N PRO A 27 -9.52 -5.13 0.34
CA PRO A 27 -9.40 -6.42 1.00
C PRO A 27 -9.95 -6.34 2.42
N ALA A 28 -10.71 -7.36 2.83
CA ALA A 28 -11.32 -7.45 4.16
C ALA A 28 -10.30 -7.33 5.30
N ASN A 29 -9.02 -7.55 5.00
CA ASN A 29 -7.90 -7.25 5.86
C ASN A 29 -6.87 -6.39 5.09
N PRO A 30 -6.91 -5.05 5.22
CA PRO A 30 -6.00 -4.15 4.52
C PRO A 30 -4.60 -4.08 5.17
N GLN A 31 -4.30 -4.95 6.14
CA GLN A 31 -3.06 -4.88 6.89
C GLN A 31 -1.90 -5.50 6.10
N CYS A 32 -1.29 -4.69 5.23
CA CYS A 32 -0.27 -5.11 4.25
C CYS A 32 1.14 -5.06 4.79
N TRP A 33 1.28 -5.35 6.08
CA TRP A 33 2.55 -5.25 6.80
C TRP A 33 3.65 -6.04 6.08
N GLY A 34 3.36 -7.27 5.63
CA GLY A 34 4.34 -8.07 4.88
C GLY A 34 4.80 -7.45 3.57
N VAL A 35 3.90 -6.77 2.85
CA VAL A 35 4.22 -6.07 1.59
C VAL A 35 5.13 -4.88 1.89
N VAL A 36 4.74 -4.03 2.84
CA VAL A 36 5.50 -2.82 3.21
C VAL A 36 6.87 -3.19 3.78
N THR A 37 6.96 -4.21 4.64
CA THR A 37 8.23 -4.69 5.17
C THR A 37 9.12 -5.27 4.06
N SER A 38 8.54 -5.95 3.06
CA SER A 38 9.31 -6.45 1.92
C SER A 38 9.85 -5.33 1.02
N GLN A 39 9.12 -4.22 0.88
CA GLN A 39 9.59 -3.03 0.16
C GLN A 39 10.72 -2.35 0.92
N LEU A 40 10.53 -2.10 2.23
CA LEU A 40 11.57 -1.54 3.08
C LEU A 40 12.85 -2.39 3.10
N ALA A 41 12.70 -3.72 3.11
CA ALA A 41 13.82 -4.64 3.03
C ALA A 41 14.63 -4.49 1.72
N LYS A 42 14.00 -4.10 0.61
CA LYS A 42 14.66 -3.84 -0.68
C LYS A 42 15.36 -2.48 -0.73
N GLU A 43 14.81 -1.47 -0.06
CA GLU A 43 15.35 -0.09 -0.06
C GLU A 43 16.57 0.09 0.86
N GLY A 44 16.79 -0.81 1.82
CA GLY A 44 17.93 -0.68 2.75
C GLY A 44 17.92 -1.60 3.96
N GLY A 45 16.89 -2.44 4.10
CA GLY A 45 16.79 -3.44 5.17
C GLY A 45 15.87 -3.01 6.32
N VAL A 46 15.62 -3.94 7.24
CA VAL A 46 14.78 -3.72 8.44
C VAL A 46 15.59 -3.38 9.70
N GLY A 47 16.91 -3.26 9.54
CA GLY A 47 17.86 -3.04 10.64
C GLY A 47 18.11 -4.30 11.50
N GLU A 48 18.91 -4.12 12.55
CA GLU A 48 19.23 -5.18 13.52
C GLU A 48 18.04 -5.55 14.40
N HIS A 49 17.93 -6.84 14.75
CA HIS A 49 16.85 -7.34 15.59
C HIS A 49 16.88 -6.66 16.97
N ALA A 50 15.72 -6.21 17.47
CA ALA A 50 15.66 -5.38 18.67
C ALA A 50 16.32 -6.00 19.91
N SER A 51 16.30 -7.34 20.00
CA SER A 51 16.90 -8.16 21.07
C SER A 51 18.44 -8.19 21.09
N ASN A 52 19.10 -7.78 20.00
CA ASN A 52 20.56 -7.76 19.92
C ASN A 52 21.17 -6.46 20.48
N GLN A 53 20.34 -5.53 20.93
CA GLN A 53 20.77 -4.25 21.49
C GLN A 53 20.85 -4.30 23.02
N GLU A 54 21.77 -3.52 23.60
CA GLU A 54 21.93 -3.39 25.05
C GLU A 54 20.64 -2.87 25.72
N GLU A 55 19.98 -1.90 25.09
CA GLU A 55 18.65 -1.42 25.46
C GLU A 55 17.66 -1.73 24.32
N PRO A 56 16.74 -2.70 24.50
CA PRO A 56 15.76 -3.03 23.48
C PRO A 56 14.86 -1.85 23.12
N ARG A 57 14.77 -1.53 21.83
CA ARG A 57 13.87 -0.49 21.31
C ARG A 57 12.41 -0.84 21.63
N ALA A 58 11.59 0.20 21.84
CA ALA A 58 10.16 0.03 22.02
C ALA A 58 9.52 -0.69 20.81
N GLY A 59 8.64 -1.64 21.10
CA GLY A 59 7.91 -2.37 20.06
C GLY A 59 6.97 -1.46 19.26
N LEU A 60 6.77 -1.77 17.98
CA LEU A 60 5.97 -0.95 17.06
C LEU A 60 4.53 -0.71 17.56
N GLY A 61 3.92 -1.67 18.24
CA GLY A 61 2.60 -1.50 18.85
C GLY A 61 2.58 -0.50 20.01
N ASN A 62 3.67 -0.39 20.78
CA ASN A 62 3.78 0.62 21.86
C ASN A 62 3.97 2.00 21.26
N ILE A 63 4.75 2.11 20.17
CA ILE A 63 4.92 3.35 19.42
C ILE A 63 3.59 3.81 18.80
N ALA A 64 2.81 2.90 18.21
CA ALA A 64 1.49 3.22 17.67
C ALA A 64 0.57 3.83 18.73
N ARG A 65 0.47 3.19 19.91
CA ARG A 65 -0.33 3.70 21.03
C ARG A 65 0.18 5.04 21.56
N LEU A 66 1.50 5.24 21.60
CA LEU A 66 2.10 6.52 22.02
C LEU A 66 1.65 7.68 21.11
N PHE A 67 1.48 7.41 19.81
CA PHE A 67 1.01 8.39 18.84
C PHE A 67 -0.53 8.44 18.70
N GLY A 68 -1.27 7.71 19.54
CA GLY A 68 -2.73 7.72 19.54
C GLY A 68 -3.39 6.81 18.49
N PHE A 69 -2.65 5.85 17.94
CA PHE A 69 -3.18 4.83 17.03
C PHE A 69 -3.51 3.53 17.77
N ASP A 70 -4.63 2.90 17.41
CA ASP A 70 -5.07 1.63 17.99
C ASP A 70 -4.29 0.43 17.43
N HIS A 71 -3.97 0.46 16.13
CA HIS A 71 -3.21 -0.59 15.46
C HIS A 71 -1.90 -0.07 14.85
N VAL A 72 -0.87 -0.93 14.86
CA VAL A 72 0.46 -0.63 14.30
C VAL A 72 0.42 -0.25 12.82
N SER A 73 -0.52 -0.81 12.09
CA SER A 73 -0.75 -0.57 10.68
C SER A 73 -1.38 0.78 10.37
N ASP A 74 -2.16 1.34 11.30
CA ASP A 74 -2.71 2.70 11.14
C ASP A 74 -1.56 3.71 11.19
N LEU A 75 -0.65 3.55 12.16
CA LEU A 75 0.59 4.33 12.21
C LEU A 75 1.44 4.13 10.95
N GLY A 76 1.60 2.88 10.48
CA GLY A 76 2.36 2.60 9.25
C GLY A 76 1.77 3.27 8.01
N SER A 77 0.44 3.27 7.87
CA SER A 77 -0.27 3.93 6.77
C SER A 77 -0.13 5.45 6.82
N PHE A 78 -0.20 6.03 8.01
CA PHE A 78 0.07 7.45 8.21
C PHE A 78 1.50 7.83 7.80
N LEU A 79 2.51 7.08 8.25
CA LEU A 79 3.91 7.35 7.91
C LEU A 79 4.15 7.28 6.39
N ALA A 80 3.62 6.25 5.72
CA ALA A 80 3.71 6.16 4.27
C ALA A 80 3.05 7.35 3.56
N THR A 81 1.93 7.85 4.08
CA THR A 81 1.27 9.06 3.55
C THR A 81 2.17 10.29 3.72
N VAL A 82 2.82 10.44 4.87
CA VAL A 82 3.77 11.55 5.14
C VAL A 82 4.97 11.48 4.17
N ASP A 83 5.43 10.28 3.85
CA ASP A 83 6.57 10.05 2.96
C ASP A 83 6.19 10.04 1.46
N GLY A 84 4.91 10.26 1.13
CA GLY A 84 4.43 10.25 -0.26
C GLY A 84 4.47 8.87 -0.94
N VAL A 85 4.43 7.79 -0.14
CA VAL A 85 4.45 6.40 -0.62
C VAL A 85 3.01 5.91 -0.77
N ASP A 86 2.55 5.78 -2.01
CA ASP A 86 1.18 5.37 -2.36
C ASP A 86 0.84 3.91 -1.97
N ALA A 87 1.83 3.08 -1.63
CA ALA A 87 1.69 1.63 -1.50
C ALA A 87 1.71 1.11 -0.05
N THR A 88 0.60 1.28 0.68
CA THR A 88 0.32 0.49 1.91
C THR A 88 -0.87 -0.45 1.79
N GLN A 89 -1.43 -0.57 0.58
CA GLN A 89 -2.62 -1.38 0.31
C GLN A 89 -2.25 -2.66 -0.44
N CYS A 90 -2.95 -3.74 -0.11
CA CYS A 90 -2.79 -5.06 -0.72
C CYS A 90 -3.71 -5.08 -1.94
N PRO A 91 -3.32 -5.77 -3.02
CA PRO A 91 -4.26 -6.08 -4.09
C PRO A 91 -5.42 -6.96 -3.59
#